data_AF-A0A0N8ISD5-F1
#
_entry.id   AF-A0A0N8ISD5-F1
#
_cell.length_a   1.000
_cell.length_b   1.000
_cell.length_c   1.000
_cell.angle_alpha   90.00
_cell.angle_beta   90.00
_cell.angle_gamma   90.00
#
_symmetry.space_group_name_H-M   'P 1'
#
loop_
_entity.id
_entity.type
_entity.pdbx_description
1 polymer ?
#
loop_
_entity_poly.entity_id
_entity_poly.type
_entity_poly.pdbx_seq_one_letter_code
_entity_poly.pdbx_strand_id
1 'polypeptide(L)'
;MQIDQEYLKGLLEAFEASDSPDTDIIRLNDLGFNCETDTFVFHMRLLEDRGLIIRSDGEPGFGAIQSLDGMTHWAVMPLRLTAMGHDFLDALRNKEVWATLKTGFKDASMGTLMTVSKELFNRALAKQLDKMFD
;
A
#
# COMPACT_ATOMS: atom_id res chain seq x y z
N MET A 1 3.98 14.40 7.51
CA MET A 1 4.84 13.22 7.74
C MET A 1 5.51 12.86 6.42
N GLN A 2 6.60 12.08 6.45
CA GLN A 2 7.25 11.56 5.23
C GLN A 2 6.77 10.13 4.96
N ILE A 3 6.88 9.69 3.71
CA ILE A 3 6.53 8.31 3.33
C ILE A 3 7.59 7.37 3.90
N ASP A 4 7.18 6.46 4.76
CA ASP A 4 7.97 5.31 5.19
C ASP A 4 7.68 4.16 4.24
N GLN A 5 8.64 3.86 3.35
CA GLN A 5 8.47 2.84 2.32
C GLN A 5 8.34 1.43 2.92
N GLU A 6 9.09 1.11 3.98
CA GLU A 6 9.02 -0.21 4.63
C GLU A 6 7.65 -0.37 5.31
N TYR A 7 7.17 0.67 5.99
CA TYR A 7 5.81 0.68 6.57
C TYR A 7 4.72 0.54 5.50
N LEU A 8 4.83 1.30 4.40
CA LEU A 8 3.89 1.25 3.28
C LEU A 8 3.83 -0.16 2.65
N LYS A 9 4.99 -0.75 2.37
CA LYS A 9 5.08 -2.11 1.83
C LYS A 9 4.50 -3.14 2.80
N GLY A 10 4.85 -3.04 4.08
CA GLY A 10 4.32 -3.92 5.12
C GLY A 10 2.80 -3.81 5.24
N LEU A 11 2.23 -2.61 5.13
CA LEU A 11 0.79 -2.39 5.15
C LEU A 11 0.11 -3.06 3.95
N LEU A 12 0.64 -2.92 2.74
CA LEU A 12 0.13 -3.63 1.55
C LEU A 12 0.21 -5.16 1.72
N GLU A 13 1.31 -5.67 2.28
CA GLU A 13 1.46 -7.10 2.59
C GLU A 13 0.45 -7.57 3.63
N ALA A 14 0.12 -6.75 4.64
CA ALA A 14 -0.89 -7.05 5.65
C ALA A 14 -2.31 -7.10 5.07
N PHE A 15 -2.61 -6.28 4.05
CA PHE A 15 -3.87 -6.41 3.32
C PHE A 15 -3.95 -7.72 2.53
N GLU A 16 -2.86 -8.13 1.86
CA GLU A 16 -2.84 -9.35 1.05
C GLU A 16 -2.82 -10.63 1.90
N ALA A 17 -2.25 -10.57 3.11
CA ALA A 17 -2.13 -11.73 4.02
C ALA A 17 -3.46 -12.21 4.60
N SER A 18 -4.59 -11.54 4.31
CA SER A 18 -5.91 -11.95 4.76
C SER A 18 -6.36 -13.24 4.06
N ASP A 19 -6.77 -14.25 4.84
CA ASP A 19 -7.41 -15.48 4.33
C ASP A 19 -8.82 -15.24 3.75
N SER A 20 -9.30 -14.00 3.84
CA SER A 20 -10.58 -13.51 3.34
C SER A 20 -10.34 -12.45 2.25
N PRO A 21 -11.25 -12.27 1.28
CA PRO A 21 -11.15 -11.21 0.26
C PRO A 21 -10.95 -9.80 0.84
N ASP A 22 -11.44 -9.60 2.06
CA ASP A 22 -11.35 -8.35 2.80
C ASP A 22 -10.58 -8.53 4.11
N THR A 23 -9.89 -7.48 4.53
CA THR A 23 -9.35 -7.26 5.87
C THR A 23 -10.12 -6.13 6.57
N ASP A 24 -9.71 -5.76 7.78
CA ASP A 24 -10.25 -4.62 8.52
C ASP A 24 -9.19 -4.06 9.48
N ILE A 25 -9.52 -2.94 10.13
CA ILE A 25 -8.61 -2.28 11.08
C ILE A 25 -8.23 -3.11 12.31
N ILE A 26 -9.07 -4.07 12.73
CA ILE A 26 -8.79 -4.94 13.88
C ILE A 26 -7.69 -5.92 13.48
N ARG A 27 -7.83 -6.56 12.32
CA ARG A 27 -6.84 -7.48 11.77
C ARG A 27 -5.51 -6.79 11.48
N LEU A 28 -5.57 -5.57 10.91
CA LEU A 28 -4.35 -4.77 10.69
C LEU A 28 -3.65 -4.43 12.01
N ASN A 29 -4.42 -4.09 13.05
CA ASN A 29 -3.85 -3.82 14.38
C ASN A 29 -3.21 -5.08 15.00
N ASP A 30 -3.83 -6.26 14.84
CA ASP A 30 -3.27 -7.54 15.29
C ASP A 30 -1.95 -7.89 14.58
N LEU A 31 -1.75 -7.38 13.36
CA LEU A 31 -0.50 -7.48 12.59
C LEU A 31 0.51 -6.38 12.93
N GLY A 32 0.23 -5.53 13.91
CA GLY A 32 1.11 -4.46 14.40
C GLY A 32 0.88 -3.09 13.76
N PHE A 33 -0.13 -2.93 12.90
CA PHE A 33 -0.49 -1.65 12.28
C PHE A 33 -1.54 -0.92 13.10
N ASN A 34 -1.10 -0.21 14.13
CA ASN A 34 -1.99 0.48 15.07
C ASN A 34 -2.72 1.67 14.44
N CYS A 35 -4.06 1.55 14.33
CA CYS A 35 -4.93 2.56 13.73
C CYS A 35 -5.03 3.87 14.52
N GLU A 36 -4.64 3.89 15.79
CA GLU A 36 -4.57 5.11 16.60
C GLU A 36 -3.35 5.99 16.30
N THR A 37 -2.39 5.49 15.50
CA THR A 37 -1.17 6.24 15.19
C THR A 37 -1.34 7.14 13.97
N ASP A 38 -0.76 8.34 14.04
CA ASP A 38 -0.69 9.25 12.87
C ASP A 38 0.02 8.59 11.68
N THR A 39 1.00 7.72 11.94
CA THR A 39 1.71 6.95 10.90
C THR A 39 0.75 6.07 10.12
N PHE A 40 -0.15 5.35 10.79
CA PHE A 40 -1.14 4.52 10.12
C PHE A 40 -2.09 5.37 9.28
N VAL A 41 -2.70 6.41 9.88
CA VAL A 41 -3.65 7.29 9.18
C VAL A 41 -3.00 7.93 7.96
N PHE A 42 -1.76 8.41 8.09
CA PHE A 42 -1.02 9.04 7.01
C PHE A 42 -0.81 8.08 5.82
N HIS A 43 -0.34 6.86 6.06
CA HIS A 43 -0.09 5.90 4.99
C HIS A 43 -1.40 5.36 4.39
N MET A 44 -2.44 5.12 5.19
CA MET A 44 -3.76 4.71 4.71
C MET A 44 -4.36 5.75 3.76
N ARG A 45 -4.26 7.05 4.08
CA ARG A 45 -4.67 8.13 3.19
C ARG A 45 -3.92 8.10 1.86
N LEU A 46 -2.60 7.92 1.88
CA LEU A 46 -1.82 7.83 0.64
C LEU A 46 -2.21 6.63 -0.23
N LEU A 47 -2.54 5.49 0.39
CA LEU A 47 -3.01 4.31 -0.34
C LEU A 47 -4.40 4.54 -0.94
N GLU A 48 -5.32 5.16 -0.20
CA GLU A 48 -6.69 5.45 -0.64
C GLU A 48 -6.72 6.55 -1.72
N ASP A 49 -5.97 7.65 -1.54
CA ASP A 49 -5.80 8.73 -2.53
C ASP A 49 -5.31 8.22 -3.89
N ARG A 50 -4.55 7.12 -3.88
CA ARG A 50 -4.01 6.47 -5.08
C ARG A 50 -4.84 5.30 -5.57
N GLY A 51 -5.93 4.98 -4.90
CA GLY A 51 -6.80 3.84 -5.23
C GLY A 51 -6.08 2.49 -5.13
N LEU A 52 -5.06 2.37 -4.30
CA LEU A 52 -4.37 1.10 -4.03
C LEU A 52 -5.18 0.23 -3.06
N ILE A 53 -5.93 0.87 -2.16
CA ILE A 53 -6.91 0.24 -1.29
C ILE A 53 -8.27 0.92 -1.48
N ILE A 54 -9.33 0.18 -1.19
CA ILE A 54 -10.68 0.72 -1.11
C ILE A 54 -11.47 0.00 -0.01
N ARG A 55 -12.62 0.56 0.37
CA ARG A 55 -13.67 -0.20 1.05
C ARG A 55 -14.39 -1.12 0.08
N SER A 56 -14.76 -2.29 0.57
CA SER A 56 -15.41 -3.32 -0.24
C SER A 56 -16.88 -3.02 -0.52
N ASP A 57 -17.51 -2.14 0.26
CA ASP A 57 -18.87 -1.63 0.02
C ASP A 57 -18.94 -0.55 -1.08
N GLY A 58 -17.79 -0.08 -1.59
CA GLY A 58 -17.71 0.92 -2.65
C GLY A 58 -17.84 2.37 -2.18
N GLU A 59 -18.04 2.59 -0.88
CA GLU A 59 -18.07 3.93 -0.29
C GLU A 59 -16.64 4.50 -0.12
N PRO A 60 -16.47 5.84 -0.12
CA PRO A 60 -15.16 6.46 0.06
C PRO A 60 -14.59 6.28 1.47
N GLY A 61 -13.28 6.56 1.60
CA GLY A 61 -12.55 6.48 2.86
C GLY A 61 -12.23 5.03 3.26
N PHE A 62 -11.82 4.85 4.52
CA PHE A 62 -11.37 3.57 5.06
C PHE A 62 -11.77 3.37 6.53
N GLY A 63 -12.85 4.03 6.97
CA GLY A 63 -13.40 3.90 8.32
C GLY A 63 -12.89 4.92 9.35
N ALA A 64 -11.94 5.80 8.99
CA ALA A 64 -11.51 6.90 9.84
C ALA A 64 -12.46 8.12 9.73
N ILE A 65 -12.97 8.59 10.87
CA ILE A 65 -13.88 9.74 10.96
C ILE A 65 -13.27 10.75 11.93
N GLN A 66 -13.03 11.97 11.46
CA GLN A 66 -12.52 13.04 12.30
C GLN A 66 -13.66 13.83 12.95
N SER A 67 -13.69 13.84 14.27
CA SER A 67 -14.61 14.64 15.08
C SER A 67 -14.19 16.11 15.13
N LEU A 68 -15.13 16.97 15.52
CA LEU A 68 -14.91 18.42 15.65
C LEU A 68 -13.86 18.78 16.71
N ASP A 69 -13.63 17.90 17.68
CA ASP A 69 -12.58 18.02 18.71
C ASP A 69 -11.19 17.59 18.20
N GLY A 70 -11.09 17.18 16.94
CA GLY A 70 -9.85 16.70 16.32
C GLY A 70 -9.55 15.23 16.59
N MET A 71 -10.35 14.53 17.40
CA MET A 71 -10.19 13.10 17.63
C MET A 71 -10.61 12.29 16.40
N THR A 72 -9.89 11.19 16.13
CA THR A 72 -10.25 10.25 15.07
C THR A 72 -10.99 9.06 15.68
N HIS A 73 -12.21 8.84 15.24
CA HIS A 73 -12.97 7.63 15.53
C HIS A 73 -12.88 6.65 14.37
N TRP A 74 -12.99 5.38 14.70
CA TRP A 74 -12.82 4.29 13.75
C TRP A 74 -14.07 3.44 13.67
N ALA A 75 -14.56 3.25 12.45
CA ALA A 75 -15.54 2.23 12.12
C ALA A 75 -14.82 1.02 11.52
N VAL A 76 -15.22 -0.18 11.95
CA VAL A 76 -14.71 -1.44 11.39
C VAL A 76 -15.38 -1.63 10.03
N MET A 77 -14.63 -1.40 8.96
CA MET A 77 -15.09 -1.53 7.59
C MET A 77 -14.32 -2.64 6.87
N PRO A 78 -14.95 -3.38 5.95
CA PRO A 78 -14.24 -4.29 5.07
C PRO A 78 -13.39 -3.50 4.08
N LEU A 79 -12.09 -3.78 4.07
CA LEU A 79 -11.10 -3.12 3.23
C LEU A 79 -10.37 -4.15 2.38
N ARG A 80 -9.95 -3.76 1.17
CA ARG A 80 -9.20 -4.65 0.28
C ARG A 80 -8.21 -3.87 -0.58
N LEU A 81 -7.22 -4.59 -1.10
CA LEU A 81 -6.41 -4.10 -2.22
C LEU A 81 -7.28 -4.00 -3.48
N THR A 82 -6.98 -3.01 -4.30
CA THR A 82 -7.43 -2.99 -5.69
C THR A 82 -6.46 -3.81 -6.55
N ALA A 83 -6.84 -4.07 -7.81
CA ALA A 83 -5.89 -4.66 -8.77
C ALA A 83 -4.61 -3.80 -8.90
N MET A 84 -4.74 -2.47 -8.86
CA MET A 84 -3.59 -1.56 -8.85
C MET A 84 -2.75 -1.70 -7.57
N GLY A 85 -3.39 -1.94 -6.42
CA GLY A 85 -2.75 -2.29 -5.16
C GLY A 85 -1.87 -3.54 -5.27
N HIS A 86 -2.41 -4.62 -5.85
CA HIS A 86 -1.67 -5.85 -6.10
C HIS A 86 -0.52 -5.64 -7.09
N ASP A 87 -0.75 -4.98 -8.22
CA ASP A 87 0.30 -4.68 -9.22
C ASP A 87 1.48 -3.91 -8.59
N PHE A 88 1.15 -2.93 -7.73
CA PHE A 88 2.17 -2.15 -7.03
C PHE A 88 2.94 -3.01 -6.02
N LEU A 89 2.24 -3.83 -5.23
CA LEU A 89 2.88 -4.75 -4.27
C LEU A 89 3.80 -5.76 -4.96
N ASP A 90 3.39 -6.33 -6.09
CA ASP A 90 4.22 -7.24 -6.89
C ASP A 90 5.50 -6.56 -7.38
N ALA A 91 5.40 -5.31 -7.84
CA ALA A 91 6.57 -4.52 -8.19
C ALA A 91 7.50 -4.32 -6.97
N LEU A 92 6.95 -4.02 -5.79
CA LEU A 92 7.74 -3.85 -4.55
C LEU A 92 8.39 -5.15 -4.04
N ARG A 93 7.86 -6.32 -4.41
CA ARG A 93 8.45 -7.63 -4.06
C ARG A 93 9.64 -8.01 -4.94
N ASN A 94 9.76 -7.41 -6.13
CA ASN A 94 10.94 -7.59 -6.95
C ASN A 94 12.16 -6.96 -6.26
N LYS A 95 13.19 -7.78 -5.98
CA LYS A 95 14.38 -7.36 -5.22
C LYS A 95 15.14 -6.19 -5.87
N GLU A 96 15.24 -6.16 -7.21
CA GLU A 96 15.93 -5.10 -7.96
C GLU A 96 15.15 -3.78 -7.87
N VAL A 97 13.82 -3.85 -8.03
CA VAL A 97 12.92 -2.70 -7.86
C VAL A 97 13.01 -2.16 -6.44
N TRP A 98 12.87 -3.02 -5.43
CA TRP A 98 12.89 -2.64 -4.03
C TRP A 98 14.19 -1.95 -3.61
N ALA A 99 15.34 -2.52 -4.00
CA ALA A 99 16.64 -1.93 -3.71
C ALA A 99 16.80 -0.55 -4.34
N THR A 100 16.30 -0.37 -5.56
CA THR A 100 16.37 0.90 -6.30
C THR A 100 15.50 1.97 -5.65
N LEU A 101 14.27 1.64 -5.25
CA LEU A 101 13.35 2.59 -4.60
C LEU A 101 13.89 3.08 -3.26
N LYS A 102 14.42 2.19 -2.43
CA LYS A 102 14.97 2.54 -1.11
C LYS A 102 16.17 3.45 -1.15
N THR A 103 16.97 3.36 -2.22
CA THR A 103 18.24 4.10 -2.33
C THR A 103 18.09 5.36 -3.17
N GLY A 104 17.43 5.25 -4.33
CA GLY A 104 17.31 6.34 -5.31
C GLY A 104 16.06 7.21 -5.14
N PHE A 105 15.04 6.74 -4.41
CA PHE A 105 13.72 7.38 -4.37
C PHE A 105 13.16 7.52 -2.95
N LYS A 106 14.01 7.54 -1.92
CA LYS A 106 13.59 7.60 -0.50
C LYS A 106 12.65 8.79 -0.16
N ASP A 107 12.85 9.94 -0.81
CA ASP A 107 12.08 11.17 -0.57
C ASP A 107 11.04 11.43 -1.69
N ALA A 108 10.80 10.43 -2.54
CA ALA A 108 9.89 10.57 -3.67
C ALA A 108 8.43 10.59 -3.23
N SER A 109 7.61 11.34 -3.96
CA SER A 109 6.16 11.35 -3.75
C SER A 109 5.56 9.96 -4.04
N MET A 110 4.40 9.65 -3.45
CA MET A 110 3.72 8.37 -3.68
C MET A 110 3.50 8.06 -5.16
N GLY A 111 3.14 9.07 -5.96
CA GLY A 111 2.96 8.91 -7.40
C GLY A 111 4.24 8.60 -8.14
N THR A 112 5.34 9.25 -7.75
CA THR A 112 6.66 8.94 -8.30
C THR A 112 7.07 7.51 -7.95
N LEU A 113 6.83 7.05 -6.72
CA LEU A 113 7.12 5.68 -6.32
C LEU A 113 6.35 4.67 -7.17
N MET A 114 5.06 4.89 -7.41
CA MET A 114 4.23 4.02 -8.25
C MET A 114 4.69 4.00 -9.72
N THR A 115 5.01 5.16 -10.29
CA THR A 115 5.49 5.23 -11.67
C THR A 115 6.81 4.49 -11.83
N VAL A 116 7.77 4.79 -10.95
CA VAL A 116 9.12 4.22 -11.04
C VAL A 116 9.10 2.73 -10.75
N SER A 117 8.32 2.26 -9.77
CA SER A 117 8.22 0.83 -9.47
C SER A 117 7.69 0.05 -10.68
N LYS A 118 6.65 0.57 -11.34
CA LYS A 118 6.08 -0.04 -12.55
C LYS A 118 7.08 -0.07 -13.70
N GLU A 119 7.81 1.02 -13.94
CA GLU A 119 8.83 1.09 -15.00
C GLU A 119 9.97 0.09 -14.75
N LEU A 120 10.49 0.04 -13.52
CA LEU A 120 11.56 -0.88 -13.14
C LEU A 120 11.08 -2.34 -13.22
N PHE A 121 9.86 -2.62 -12.78
CA PHE A 121 9.30 -3.97 -12.84
C PHE A 121 9.10 -4.43 -14.29
N ASN A 122 8.57 -3.59 -15.17
CA ASN A 122 8.45 -3.89 -16.60
C ASN A 122 9.81 -4.18 -17.25
N ARG A 123 10.86 -3.43 -16.88
CA ARG A 123 12.23 -3.72 -17.35
C ARG A 123 12.74 -5.07 -16.83
N ALA A 124 12.44 -5.42 -15.59
CA ALA A 124 12.81 -6.72 -15.03
C ALA A 124 12.08 -7.87 -15.74
N LEU A 125 10.78 -7.71 -16.05
CA LEU A 125 9.99 -8.68 -16.80
C LEU A 125 10.49 -8.84 -18.24
N ALA A 126 10.83 -7.75 -18.93
CA ALA A 126 11.41 -7.81 -20.28
C ALA A 126 12.69 -8.66 -20.31
N LYS A 127 13.62 -8.42 -19.37
CA LYS A 127 14.85 -9.23 -19.22
C LYS A 127 14.55 -10.72 -18.99
N GLN A 128 13.44 -11.06 -18.34
CA GLN A 128 13.03 -12.46 -18.12
C GLN A 128 12.44 -13.08 -19.39
N LEU A 129 11.60 -12.32 -20.10
CA LEU A 129 11.02 -12.76 -21.38
C LEU A 129 12.11 -13.03 -22.42
N ASP A 130 13.09 -12.13 -22.56
CA ASP A 130 14.20 -12.31 -23.50
C ASP A 130 14.92 -13.65 -23.25
N LYS A 131 15.22 -13.97 -21.99
CA LYS A 131 15.83 -15.26 -21.59
C LYS A 131 14.98 -16.49 -21.86
N MET A 132 13.66 -16.34 -22.05
CA MET A 132 12.77 -17.46 -22.38
C MET A 132 12.73 -17.75 -23.88
N PHE A 133 13.14 -16.79 -24.71
CA PHE A 133 13.17 -16.92 -26.16
C PHE A 133 14.59 -17.16 -26.73
N ASP A 134 15.62 -17.10 -25.88
CA ASP A 134 16.99 -17.55 -26.14
C ASP A 134 17.16 -19.06 -25.89
#